data_AF-A0AAU3Q6U6-F1
#
_entry.id   AF-A0AAU3Q6U6-F1
#
_cell.length_a   1.000
_cell.length_b   1.000
_cell.length_c   1.000
_cell.angle_alpha   90.00
_cell.angle_beta   90.00
_cell.angle_gamma   90.00
#
_symmetry.space_group_name_H-M   'P 1'
#
loop_
_entity.id
_entity.type
_entity.pdbx_description
1 polymer ?
#
loop_
_entity_poly.entity_id
_entity_poly.type
_entity_poly.pdbx_seq_one_letter_code
_entity_poly.pdbx_strand_id
1 'polypeptide(L)'
;MQSPTAVTDLTSRRAGASRDTRTTSWRNALIGRRSSSGYPGHTRAREIDRAATVRALDDARAEGQLTADEHSALTELAAEARTLGDLAELVDDLQRRADAPLPPSPPRSYRSTVLNATLGVLAVLAAIAGFAVTGGEDRPPVAQASVPLDLSAVEPLVIATPKLTTAEGMTLFRERYRAKFGDTIVDEVWFHEDYASVKRVAPDGAQWAVGYDYRGGFQPAPGPVLSTRERDRVPVDLATVDFEAIGKVAATAPVTTKVPQGVVSTVSIDVPDSGSFGGRPVAEVNVRNERSQYGDVQVSITGEVLKVREVR
;
A
#
# COMPACT_ATOMS: atom_id res chain seq x y z
N MET A 1 -53.83 56.99 -19.69
CA MET A 1 -52.43 56.60 -19.42
C MET A 1 -52.33 55.10 -19.61
N GLN A 2 -51.38 54.67 -20.44
CA GLN A 2 -51.01 53.31 -20.85
C GLN A 2 -51.98 52.54 -21.78
N SER A 3 -51.73 52.82 -23.06
CA SER A 3 -51.87 52.06 -24.32
C SER A 3 -51.40 50.58 -24.31
N PRO A 4 -51.70 49.80 -25.38
CA PRO A 4 -52.19 48.40 -25.30
C PRO A 4 -51.43 47.36 -26.17
N THR A 5 -52.00 46.13 -26.25
CA THR A 5 -51.94 45.17 -27.41
C THR A 5 -50.60 44.45 -27.67
N ALA A 6 -50.49 43.25 -28.26
CA ALA A 6 -51.42 42.40 -29.00
C ALA A 6 -50.94 40.93 -28.98
N VAL A 7 -51.91 40.03 -29.09
CA VAL A 7 -51.78 38.67 -29.63
C VAL A 7 -51.78 38.78 -31.16
N THR A 8 -50.89 38.08 -31.85
CA THR A 8 -51.12 37.66 -33.24
C THR A 8 -50.40 36.33 -33.47
N ASP A 9 -51.22 35.33 -33.76
CA ASP A 9 -50.86 34.04 -34.35
C ASP A 9 -50.81 34.20 -35.88
N LEU A 10 -49.95 33.45 -36.58
CA LEU A 10 -50.17 32.89 -37.93
C LEU A 10 -48.88 32.28 -38.53
N THR A 11 -48.86 30.95 -38.56
CA THR A 11 -48.51 30.07 -39.69
C THR A 11 -47.23 30.30 -40.51
N SER A 12 -46.37 29.25 -40.55
CA SER A 12 -45.81 28.65 -41.78
C SER A 12 -44.72 27.61 -41.40
N ARG A 13 -44.98 26.29 -41.51
CA ARG A 13 -44.74 25.42 -42.68
C ARG A 13 -43.30 24.85 -42.79
N ARG A 14 -43.24 23.52 -42.70
CA ARG A 14 -42.39 22.55 -43.44
C ARG A 14 -40.94 22.23 -43.02
N ALA A 15 -40.64 20.94 -43.25
CA ALA A 15 -39.35 20.22 -43.28
C ALA A 15 -38.77 19.90 -41.90
N GLY A 16 -38.61 18.65 -41.44
CA GLY A 16 -38.30 17.42 -42.16
C GLY A 16 -36.80 17.34 -42.42
N ALA A 17 -36.01 16.76 -41.50
CA ALA A 17 -34.81 15.96 -41.78
C ALA A 17 -34.00 15.65 -40.52
N SER A 18 -33.68 14.35 -40.40
CA SER A 18 -32.47 13.73 -39.85
C SER A 18 -31.95 14.10 -38.46
N ARG A 19 -31.95 13.05 -37.62
CA ARG A 19 -30.87 12.75 -36.67
C ARG A 19 -29.51 13.05 -37.30
N ASP A 20 -28.72 13.89 -36.65
CA ASP A 20 -27.28 13.84 -36.81
C ASP A 20 -26.64 14.23 -35.48
N THR A 21 -26.30 13.21 -34.70
CA THR A 21 -25.38 13.27 -33.57
C THR A 21 -24.02 13.72 -34.10
N ARG A 22 -23.81 15.04 -34.17
CA ARG A 22 -22.48 15.58 -34.36
C ARG A 22 -21.69 15.39 -33.07
N THR A 23 -20.94 14.30 -33.05
CA THR A 23 -19.68 14.16 -32.35
C THR A 23 -18.80 15.38 -32.64
N THR A 24 -18.85 16.37 -31.75
CA THR A 24 -17.85 17.44 -31.72
C THR A 24 -16.52 16.80 -31.36
N SER A 25 -15.73 16.57 -32.40
CA SER A 25 -14.32 16.23 -32.36
C SER A 25 -13.56 17.31 -31.58
N TRP A 26 -13.20 17.03 -30.34
CA TRP A 26 -12.30 17.84 -29.50
C TRP A 26 -10.81 17.63 -29.84
N ARG A 27 -10.51 17.33 -31.10
CA ARG A 27 -9.11 17.28 -31.58
C ARG A 27 -8.58 18.70 -31.73
N ASN A 28 -7.54 18.99 -30.96
CA ASN A 28 -6.54 20.05 -31.21
C ASN A 28 -7.01 21.51 -31.10
N ALA A 29 -7.22 21.96 -29.88
CA ALA A 29 -6.81 23.31 -29.49
C ALA A 29 -6.48 23.29 -27.99
N LEU A 30 -5.17 23.27 -27.69
CA LEU A 30 -4.48 23.67 -26.44
C LEU A 30 -3.10 22.99 -26.27
N ILE A 31 -2.51 22.45 -27.33
CA ILE A 31 -1.04 22.39 -27.45
C ILE A 31 -0.57 23.83 -27.57
N GLY A 32 -0.19 24.46 -26.46
CA GLY A 32 0.06 25.89 -26.49
C GLY A 32 0.46 26.59 -25.20
N ARG A 33 1.06 25.91 -24.22
CA ARG A 33 2.03 26.58 -23.32
C ARG A 33 3.16 25.61 -23.00
N ARG A 34 4.31 25.86 -23.63
CA ARG A 34 5.59 25.50 -23.03
C ARG A 34 5.66 26.22 -21.69
N SER A 35 5.28 25.56 -20.61
CA SER A 35 5.78 25.92 -19.29
C SER A 35 7.09 25.18 -19.09
N SER A 36 8.12 25.53 -19.89
CA SER A 36 9.46 25.52 -19.35
C SER A 36 9.45 26.62 -18.29
N SER A 37 9.01 26.23 -17.10
CA SER A 37 9.05 27.03 -15.89
C SER A 37 10.47 27.61 -15.83
N GLY A 38 10.62 28.92 -16.04
CA GLY A 38 11.91 29.61 -16.04
C GLY A 38 12.54 29.70 -14.64
N TYR A 39 12.18 28.76 -13.77
CA TYR A 39 12.62 28.65 -12.40
C TYR A 39 13.69 27.56 -12.31
N PRO A 40 14.73 27.75 -11.48
CA PRO A 40 15.79 26.77 -11.32
C PRO A 40 15.27 25.39 -10.88
N GLY A 41 15.86 24.31 -11.37
CA GLY A 41 15.44 22.93 -11.05
C GLY A 41 15.42 22.60 -9.55
N HIS A 42 16.25 23.26 -8.74
CA HIS A 42 16.26 23.11 -7.28
C HIS A 42 15.10 23.80 -6.56
N THR A 43 14.19 24.46 -7.28
CA THR A 43 13.01 25.10 -6.70
C THR A 43 12.05 24.02 -6.18
N ARG A 44 11.55 24.19 -4.96
CA ARG A 44 10.59 23.26 -4.36
C ARG A 44 9.32 23.13 -5.21
N ALA A 45 8.96 21.90 -5.56
CA ALA A 45 7.73 21.59 -6.28
C ALA A 45 6.50 21.89 -5.41
N ARG A 46 5.57 22.68 -5.96
CA ARG A 46 4.29 22.95 -5.34
C ARG A 46 3.30 21.86 -5.73
N GLU A 47 2.18 21.82 -5.01
CA GLU A 47 1.11 20.86 -5.28
C GLU A 47 0.52 21.02 -6.69
N ILE A 48 0.47 22.25 -7.21
CA ILE A 48 0.03 22.53 -8.58
C ILE A 48 0.98 21.93 -9.63
N ASP A 49 2.27 21.84 -9.33
CA ASP A 49 3.27 21.27 -10.22
C ASP A 49 3.16 19.74 -10.24
N ARG A 50 2.99 19.11 -9.06
CA ARG A 50 2.70 17.66 -8.94
C ARG A 50 1.41 17.29 -9.66
N ALA A 51 0.34 18.06 -9.46
CA ALA A 51 -0.94 17.81 -10.12
C ALA A 51 -0.86 17.96 -11.64
N ALA A 52 0.01 18.84 -12.16
CA ALA A 52 0.25 18.96 -13.60
C ALA A 52 1.01 17.74 -14.15
N THR A 53 2.00 17.23 -13.42
CA THR A 53 2.74 16.01 -13.80
C THR A 53 1.86 14.77 -13.78
N VAL A 54 1.00 14.60 -12.77
CA VAL A 54 0.06 13.46 -12.69
C VAL A 54 -0.90 13.45 -13.89
N ARG A 55 -1.40 14.62 -14.30
CA ARG A 55 -2.24 14.73 -15.52
C ARG A 55 -1.50 14.28 -16.79
N ALA A 56 -0.21 14.61 -16.92
CA ALA A 56 0.59 14.16 -18.06
C ALA A 56 0.79 12.63 -18.06
N LEU A 57 0.91 12.02 -16.87
CA LEU A 57 0.98 10.56 -16.71
C LEU A 57 -0.35 9.88 -17.06
N ASP A 58 -1.49 10.47 -16.65
CA ASP A 58 -2.82 9.98 -16.99
C ASP A 58 -3.06 10.01 -18.52
N ASP A 59 -2.66 11.10 -19.18
CA ASP A 59 -2.75 11.24 -20.63
C ASP A 59 -1.89 10.19 -21.35
N ALA A 60 -0.65 9.95 -20.88
CA ALA A 60 0.22 8.92 -21.43
C ALA A 60 -0.32 7.50 -21.19
N ARG A 61 -1.01 7.26 -20.08
CA ARG A 61 -1.70 6.00 -19.81
C ARG A 61 -2.89 5.80 -20.77
N ALA A 62 -3.65 6.86 -21.05
CA ALA A 62 -4.76 6.84 -22.00
C ALA A 62 -4.30 6.58 -23.44
N GLU A 63 -3.13 7.11 -23.83
CA GLU A 63 -2.51 6.85 -25.14
C GLU A 63 -1.81 5.48 -25.22
N GLY A 64 -1.81 4.71 -24.12
CA GLY A 64 -1.23 3.37 -24.06
C GLY A 64 0.30 3.34 -23.99
N GLN A 65 0.94 4.48 -23.72
CA GLN A 65 2.39 4.59 -23.55
C GLN A 65 2.88 4.05 -22.20
N LEU A 66 1.97 3.95 -21.22
CA LEU A 66 2.22 3.38 -19.89
C LEU A 66 1.31 2.18 -19.64
N THR A 67 1.84 1.14 -18.99
CA THR A 67 1.02 0.09 -18.37
C THR A 67 0.40 0.56 -17.04
N ALA A 68 -0.52 -0.21 -16.47
CA ALA A 68 -1.16 0.16 -15.21
C ALA A 68 -0.17 0.21 -14.03
N ASP A 69 0.76 -0.75 -13.98
CA ASP A 69 1.76 -0.84 -12.91
C ASP A 69 2.80 0.29 -13.03
N GLU A 70 3.23 0.61 -14.25
CA GLU A 70 4.14 1.74 -14.50
C GLU A 70 3.49 3.09 -14.18
N HIS A 71 2.21 3.25 -14.52
CA HIS A 71 1.46 4.46 -14.18
C HIS A 71 1.35 4.63 -12.65
N SER A 72 1.08 3.55 -11.90
CA SER A 72 1.05 3.58 -10.44
C SER A 72 2.40 4.00 -9.85
N ALA A 73 3.50 3.37 -10.30
CA ALA A 73 4.84 3.67 -9.82
C ALA A 73 5.29 5.11 -10.15
N LEU A 74 5.00 5.59 -11.37
CA LEU A 74 5.34 6.95 -11.78
C LEU A 74 4.51 8.00 -11.03
N THR A 75 3.26 7.68 -10.69
CA THR A 75 2.40 8.56 -9.89
C THR A 75 2.89 8.68 -8.45
N GLU A 76 3.38 7.58 -7.86
CA GLU A 76 4.04 7.59 -6.54
C GLU A 76 5.32 8.42 -6.57
N LEU A 77 6.17 8.27 -7.59
CA LEU A 77 7.38 9.07 -7.76
C LEU A 77 7.08 10.57 -7.94
N ALA A 78 6.04 10.91 -8.70
CA ALA A 78 5.59 12.30 -8.84
C ALA A 78 5.07 12.90 -7.52
N ALA A 79 4.47 12.07 -6.65
CA ALA A 79 4.01 12.50 -5.33
C ALA A 79 5.19 12.76 -4.36
N GLU A 80 6.26 11.98 -4.45
CA GLU A 80 7.45 12.11 -3.60
C GLU A 80 8.43 13.20 -4.06
N ALA A 81 8.32 13.65 -5.31
CA ALA A 81 9.15 14.68 -5.89
C ALA A 81 9.15 15.99 -5.07
N ARG A 82 10.36 16.44 -4.71
CA ARG A 82 10.56 17.61 -3.85
C ARG A 82 10.88 18.85 -4.66
N THR A 83 11.45 18.68 -5.85
CA THR A 83 11.89 19.80 -6.70
C THR A 83 11.24 19.78 -8.08
N LEU A 84 11.24 20.94 -8.74
CA LEU A 84 10.79 21.06 -10.14
C LEU A 84 11.70 20.30 -11.10
N GLY A 85 12.97 20.12 -10.76
CA GLY A 85 13.91 19.29 -11.51
C GLY A 85 13.51 17.82 -11.50
N ASP A 86 13.14 17.29 -10.34
CA ASP A 86 12.70 15.89 -10.18
C ASP A 86 11.46 15.60 -11.05
N LEU A 87 10.50 16.53 -11.06
CA LEU A 87 9.30 16.42 -11.90
C LEU A 87 9.60 16.57 -13.40
N ALA A 88 10.57 17.43 -13.76
CA ALA A 88 10.96 17.64 -15.15
C ALA A 88 11.67 16.41 -15.74
N GLU A 89 12.48 15.72 -14.94
CA GLU A 89 13.17 14.49 -15.36
C GLU A 89 12.19 13.34 -15.63
N LEU A 90 11.15 13.18 -14.79
CA LEU A 90 10.08 12.20 -15.01
C LEU A 90 9.31 12.45 -16.32
N VAL A 91 9.03 13.72 -16.64
CA VAL A 91 8.32 14.09 -17.87
C VAL A 91 9.22 13.99 -19.10
N ASP A 92 10.50 14.31 -18.98
CA ASP A 92 11.48 14.20 -20.07
C ASP A 92 11.74 12.73 -20.46
N ASP A 93 11.82 11.82 -19.48
CA ASP A 93 11.93 10.38 -19.75
C ASP A 93 10.68 9.84 -20.46
N LEU A 94 9.49 10.29 -20.05
CA LEU A 94 8.22 9.94 -20.70
C LEU A 94 8.19 10.40 -22.17
N GLN A 95 8.62 11.63 -22.45
CA GLN A 95 8.69 12.18 -23.80
C GLN A 95 9.70 11.42 -24.67
N ARG A 96 10.87 11.06 -24.11
CA ARG A 96 11.89 10.27 -24.81
C ARG A 96 11.38 8.88 -25.23
N ARG A 97 10.49 8.26 -24.45
CA ARG A 97 9.84 6.98 -24.79
C ARG A 97 8.77 7.15 -25.86
N ALA A 98 8.00 8.23 -25.82
CA ALA A 98 6.99 8.56 -26.82
C ALA A 98 7.61 8.79 -28.23
N ASP A 99 8.83 9.34 -28.28
CA ASP A 99 9.55 9.63 -29.52
C ASP A 99 10.37 8.44 -30.07
N ALA A 100 10.37 7.28 -29.40
CA ALA A 100 11.09 6.10 -29.85
C ALA A 100 10.35 5.36 -31.00
N PRO A 101 11.02 4.97 -32.11
CA PRO A 101 10.37 4.26 -33.21
C PRO A 101 9.83 2.88 -32.78
N LEU A 102 8.56 2.59 -33.07
CA LEU A 102 7.89 1.34 -32.70
C LEU A 102 8.40 0.13 -33.53
N PRO A 103 8.98 -0.92 -32.93
CA PRO A 103 9.21 -2.19 -33.61
C PRO A 103 7.92 -3.02 -33.72
N PRO A 104 7.76 -3.89 -34.75
CA PRO A 104 6.55 -4.68 -34.95
C PRO A 104 6.36 -5.74 -33.84
N SER A 105 5.14 -5.84 -33.31
CA SER A 105 4.78 -6.76 -32.22
C SER A 105 4.62 -8.22 -32.67
N PRO A 106 5.36 -9.20 -32.11
CA PRO A 106 5.05 -10.62 -32.25
C PRO A 106 4.00 -11.09 -31.22
N PRO A 107 3.29 -12.21 -31.49
CA PRO A 107 2.22 -12.70 -30.62
C PRO A 107 2.72 -13.24 -29.28
N ARG A 108 1.96 -12.93 -28.23
CA ARG A 108 2.24 -13.23 -26.83
C ARG A 108 2.28 -14.75 -26.58
N SER A 109 3.44 -15.27 -26.17
CA SER A 109 3.55 -16.60 -25.53
C SER A 109 4.23 -16.48 -24.17
N TYR A 110 3.65 -17.16 -23.18
CA TYR A 110 3.92 -17.06 -21.74
C TYR A 110 5.24 -17.73 -21.28
N ARG A 111 6.26 -17.77 -22.15
CA ARG A 111 7.53 -18.51 -21.90
C ARG A 111 8.80 -17.65 -21.87
N SER A 112 8.72 -16.32 -21.97
CA SER A 112 9.91 -15.45 -22.04
C SER A 112 10.24 -14.67 -20.77
N THR A 113 9.49 -14.81 -19.67
CA THR A 113 9.69 -14.00 -18.45
C THR A 113 11.04 -14.24 -17.77
N VAL A 114 11.74 -15.34 -18.09
CA VAL A 114 13.05 -15.66 -17.51
C VAL A 114 14.21 -14.99 -18.27
N LEU A 115 14.02 -14.55 -19.52
CA LEU A 115 15.11 -14.00 -20.33
C LEU A 115 15.26 -12.46 -20.23
N ASN A 116 14.21 -11.74 -19.83
CA ASN A 116 14.22 -10.28 -19.80
C ASN A 116 14.60 -9.67 -18.43
N ALA A 117 14.75 -10.50 -17.39
CA ALA A 117 15.10 -10.04 -16.04
C ALA A 117 16.59 -9.69 -15.87
N THR A 118 17.47 -10.14 -16.77
CA THR A 118 18.93 -9.91 -16.67
C THR A 118 19.41 -8.58 -17.25
N LEU A 119 18.64 -7.96 -18.16
CA LEU A 119 19.00 -6.67 -18.79
C LEU A 119 18.54 -5.44 -17.97
N GLY A 120 17.52 -5.57 -17.12
CA GLY A 120 17.05 -4.48 -16.25
C GLY A 120 17.97 -4.18 -15.05
N VAL A 121 18.63 -5.21 -14.50
CA VAL A 121 19.48 -5.07 -13.30
C VAL A 121 20.78 -4.31 -13.59
N LEU A 122 21.31 -4.39 -14.83
CA LEU A 122 22.54 -3.69 -15.22
C LEU A 122 22.33 -2.18 -15.43
N ALA A 123 21.14 -1.74 -15.83
CA ALA A 123 20.83 -0.31 -15.99
C ALA A 123 20.66 0.40 -14.64
N VAL A 124 20.10 -0.30 -13.63
CA VAL A 124 19.93 0.24 -12.27
C VAL A 124 21.27 0.43 -11.55
N LEU A 125 22.26 -0.44 -11.77
CA LEU A 125 23.59 -0.28 -11.19
C LEU A 125 24.40 0.86 -11.82
N ALA A 126 24.21 1.16 -13.11
CA ALA A 126 24.86 2.28 -13.78
C ALA A 126 24.28 3.65 -13.36
N ALA A 127 22.97 3.71 -13.05
CA ALA A 127 22.31 4.93 -12.59
C ALA A 127 22.73 5.32 -11.15
N ILE A 128 23.00 4.34 -10.27
CA ILE A 128 23.46 4.60 -8.90
C ILE A 128 24.91 5.13 -8.89
N ALA A 129 25.76 4.72 -9.84
CA ALA A 129 27.13 5.21 -9.94
C ALA A 129 27.25 6.67 -10.44
N GLY A 130 26.27 7.16 -11.22
CA GLY A 130 26.26 8.53 -11.76
C GLY A 130 25.85 9.60 -10.75
N PHE A 131 25.05 9.24 -9.74
CA PHE A 131 24.50 10.19 -8.76
C PHE A 131 25.48 10.62 -7.66
N ALA A 132 26.68 10.01 -7.59
CA ALA A 132 27.66 10.31 -6.55
C ALA A 132 28.70 11.40 -6.94
N VAL A 133 28.71 11.92 -8.17
CA VAL A 133 29.84 12.73 -8.67
C VAL A 133 29.56 14.24 -8.80
N THR A 134 28.33 14.72 -8.61
CA THR A 134 28.04 16.16 -8.79
C THR A 134 27.35 16.77 -7.57
N GLY A 135 28.08 16.94 -6.48
CA GLY A 135 27.60 17.72 -5.34
C GLY A 135 28.58 17.76 -4.18
N GLY A 136 29.53 18.68 -4.20
CA GLY A 136 30.35 18.99 -3.02
C GLY A 136 31.50 19.94 -3.35
N GLU A 137 31.37 21.19 -2.90
CA GLU A 137 32.46 22.18 -2.87
C GLU A 137 33.66 21.65 -2.07
N ASP A 138 34.87 21.90 -2.57
CA ASP A 138 36.14 21.52 -1.94
C ASP A 138 36.28 22.11 -0.53
N ARG A 139 36.12 21.26 0.49
CA ARG A 139 36.63 21.51 1.84
C ARG A 139 37.67 20.44 2.17
N PRO A 140 38.92 20.81 2.51
CA PRO A 140 39.93 19.81 2.82
C PRO A 140 39.49 19.00 4.06
N PRO A 141 39.60 17.66 4.02
CA PRO A 141 39.17 16.83 5.13
C PRO A 141 40.11 17.03 6.31
N VAL A 142 39.55 17.39 7.46
CA VAL A 142 40.25 17.23 8.74
C VAL A 142 40.33 15.73 8.97
N ALA A 143 41.54 15.18 9.08
CA ALA A 143 41.75 13.78 9.36
C ALA A 143 41.09 13.40 10.69
N GLN A 144 39.92 12.78 10.62
CA GLN A 144 39.35 12.04 11.74
C GLN A 144 40.11 10.73 11.83
N ALA A 145 40.77 10.51 12.97
CA ALA A 145 41.38 9.22 13.28
C ALA A 145 40.27 8.17 13.35
N SER A 146 40.16 7.34 12.31
CA SER A 146 39.33 6.15 12.32
C SER A 146 40.00 5.11 13.22
N VAL A 147 39.44 4.89 14.41
CA VAL A 147 39.65 3.63 15.12
C VAL A 147 39.02 2.53 14.25
N PRO A 148 39.78 1.53 13.76
CA PRO A 148 39.20 0.44 13.01
C PRO A 148 38.33 -0.38 13.99
N LEU A 149 37.00 -0.27 13.84
CA LEU A 149 36.07 -1.20 14.45
C LEU A 149 36.16 -2.52 13.67
N ASP A 150 36.76 -3.51 14.29
CA ASP A 150 36.80 -4.88 13.76
C ASP A 150 35.40 -5.50 13.84
N LEU A 151 34.65 -5.37 12.76
CA LEU A 151 33.30 -5.94 12.62
C LEU A 151 33.32 -7.47 12.57
N SER A 152 34.50 -8.10 12.48
CA SER A 152 34.67 -9.56 12.47
C SER A 152 34.47 -10.19 13.84
N ALA A 153 34.42 -9.38 14.91
CA ALA A 153 34.23 -9.83 16.29
C ALA A 153 32.76 -9.82 16.77
N VAL A 154 31.80 -9.43 15.91
CA VAL A 154 30.38 -9.47 16.25
C VAL A 154 29.83 -10.84 15.86
N GLU A 155 29.67 -11.74 16.84
CA GLU A 155 28.96 -13.00 16.62
C GLU A 155 27.54 -12.69 16.10
N PRO A 156 27.07 -13.34 15.02
CA PRO A 156 25.71 -13.15 14.54
C PRO A 156 24.73 -13.62 15.61
N LEU A 157 24.03 -12.68 16.26
CA LEU A 157 22.96 -12.99 17.20
C LEU A 157 21.77 -13.53 16.42
N VAL A 158 21.63 -14.86 16.39
CA VAL A 158 20.42 -15.52 15.90
C VAL A 158 19.32 -15.28 16.92
N ILE A 159 18.53 -14.23 16.72
CA ILE A 159 17.28 -14.04 17.47
C ILE A 159 16.33 -15.13 16.98
N ALA A 160 16.02 -16.10 17.82
CA ALA A 160 14.97 -17.05 17.53
C ALA A 160 13.66 -16.27 17.30
N THR A 161 13.09 -16.40 16.10
CA THR A 161 11.77 -15.85 15.77
C THR A 161 10.77 -16.99 15.86
N PRO A 162 10.18 -17.26 17.05
CA PRO A 162 9.12 -18.25 17.18
C PRO A 162 7.96 -17.89 16.24
N LYS A 163 7.26 -18.90 15.74
CA LYS A 163 6.07 -18.72 14.89
C LYS A 163 5.05 -17.85 15.61
N LEU A 164 4.57 -16.80 14.97
CA LEU A 164 3.72 -15.81 15.63
C LEU A 164 2.32 -16.33 15.94
N THR A 165 1.92 -17.45 15.33
CA THR A 165 0.68 -18.18 15.65
C THR A 165 0.78 -19.05 16.92
N THR A 166 1.95 -19.12 17.58
CA THR A 166 2.16 -19.90 18.81
C THR A 166 2.15 -19.02 20.06
N ALA A 167 1.97 -19.62 21.24
CA ALA A 167 2.01 -18.90 22.52
C ALA A 167 3.30 -18.08 22.71
N GLU A 168 4.44 -18.68 22.39
CA GLU A 168 5.76 -18.03 22.49
C GLU A 168 5.86 -16.83 21.54
N GLY A 169 5.41 -17.00 20.28
CA GLY A 169 5.41 -15.93 19.28
C GLY A 169 4.51 -14.75 19.63
N MET A 170 3.28 -15.02 20.07
CA MET A 170 2.34 -13.96 20.50
C MET A 170 2.85 -13.24 21.75
N THR A 171 3.46 -13.97 22.69
CA THR A 171 4.07 -13.38 23.90
C THR A 171 5.24 -12.46 23.54
N LEU A 172 6.14 -12.93 22.68
CA LEU A 172 7.25 -12.13 22.16
C LEU A 172 6.73 -10.88 21.44
N PHE A 173 5.69 -11.01 20.62
CA PHE A 173 5.07 -9.86 19.95
C PHE A 173 4.57 -8.82 20.95
N ARG A 174 3.84 -9.22 22.01
CA ARG A 174 3.34 -8.30 23.04
C ARG A 174 4.48 -7.53 23.69
N GLU A 175 5.57 -8.19 24.02
CA GLU A 175 6.75 -7.55 24.62
C GLU A 175 7.38 -6.52 23.68
N ARG A 176 7.55 -6.89 22.41
CA ARG A 176 8.10 -5.98 21.38
C ARG A 176 7.17 -4.82 21.09
N TYR A 177 5.85 -5.07 21.06
CA TYR A 177 4.82 -4.06 20.90
C TYR A 177 4.89 -3.03 22.03
N ARG A 178 4.90 -3.50 23.28
CA ARG A 178 5.05 -2.65 24.47
C ARG A 178 6.35 -1.84 24.43
N ALA A 179 7.46 -2.46 24.03
CA ALA A 179 8.74 -1.77 23.94
C ALA A 179 8.74 -0.65 22.87
N LYS A 180 8.06 -0.86 21.73
CA LYS A 180 7.98 0.15 20.67
C LYS A 180 7.02 1.29 21.00
N PHE A 181 5.83 0.96 21.50
CA PHE A 181 4.73 1.91 21.60
C PHE A 181 4.46 2.42 23.02
N GLY A 182 5.02 1.78 24.04
CA GLY A 182 4.80 2.12 25.45
C GLY A 182 3.48 1.61 26.04
N ASP A 183 2.59 1.05 25.22
CA ASP A 183 1.30 0.49 25.60
C ASP A 183 1.10 -0.93 25.01
N THR A 184 -0.03 -1.55 25.30
CA THR A 184 -0.45 -2.85 24.74
C THR A 184 -1.81 -2.77 24.06
N ILE A 185 -2.21 -1.57 23.66
CA ILE A 185 -3.56 -1.26 23.19
C ILE A 185 -3.60 -1.32 21.66
N VAL A 186 -4.40 -2.21 21.11
CA VAL A 186 -4.58 -2.40 19.66
C VAL A 186 -6.05 -2.37 19.30
N ASP A 187 -6.41 -1.95 18.09
CA ASP A 187 -7.79 -2.11 17.60
C ASP A 187 -8.03 -3.51 17.02
N GLU A 188 -6.96 -4.10 16.48
CA GLU A 188 -6.97 -5.38 15.79
C GLU A 188 -5.54 -5.87 15.62
N VAL A 189 -5.29 -7.16 15.83
CA VAL A 189 -4.02 -7.81 15.49
C VAL A 189 -4.25 -9.14 14.80
N TRP A 190 -3.48 -9.40 13.76
CA TRP A 190 -3.48 -10.63 12.96
C TRP A 190 -2.10 -11.25 13.02
N PHE A 191 -1.99 -12.41 13.64
CA PHE A 191 -0.77 -13.21 13.65
C PHE A 191 -0.83 -14.20 12.51
N HIS A 192 0.01 -14.00 11.51
CA HIS A 192 0.34 -15.02 10.52
C HIS A 192 1.52 -15.85 11.00
N GLU A 193 1.92 -16.87 10.24
CA GLU A 193 3.05 -17.72 10.63
C GLU A 193 4.36 -16.92 10.78
N ASP A 194 4.67 -16.08 9.77
CA ASP A 194 5.96 -15.38 9.66
C ASP A 194 5.91 -13.89 10.00
N TYR A 195 4.71 -13.31 10.09
CA TYR A 195 4.53 -11.88 10.37
C TYR A 195 3.25 -11.63 11.14
N ALA A 196 3.14 -10.46 11.77
CA ALA A 196 1.89 -10.01 12.37
C ALA A 196 1.52 -8.63 11.83
N SER A 197 0.25 -8.40 11.54
CA SER A 197 -0.28 -7.10 11.17
C SER A 197 -1.10 -6.56 12.33
N VAL A 198 -0.89 -5.31 12.70
CA VAL A 198 -1.59 -4.65 13.80
C VAL A 198 -2.15 -3.33 13.34
N LYS A 199 -3.39 -3.05 13.72
CA LYS A 199 -3.98 -1.72 13.62
C LYS A 199 -4.18 -1.15 15.01
N ARG A 200 -3.88 0.14 15.15
CA ARG A 200 -4.08 0.89 16.38
C ARG A 200 -4.57 2.30 16.06
N VAL A 201 -5.07 2.98 17.07
CA VAL A 201 -5.34 4.41 17.00
C VAL A 201 -4.08 5.17 16.58
N ALA A 202 -4.24 6.09 15.63
CA ALA A 202 -3.16 6.93 15.17
C ALA A 202 -2.89 8.07 16.18
N PRO A 203 -1.64 8.52 16.30
CA PRO A 203 -1.30 9.66 17.15
C PRO A 203 -1.99 10.96 16.71
N ASP A 204 -2.36 11.07 15.43
CA ASP A 204 -3.07 12.21 14.83
C ASP A 204 -4.52 12.37 15.31
N GLY A 205 -5.07 11.37 16.01
CA GLY A 205 -6.33 11.47 16.73
C GLY A 205 -7.19 10.21 16.66
N ALA A 206 -8.18 10.14 17.56
CA ALA A 206 -9.02 8.95 17.76
C ALA A 206 -9.90 8.54 16.56
N GLN A 207 -10.09 9.44 15.59
CA GLN A 207 -10.78 9.15 14.32
C GLN A 207 -9.90 8.49 13.26
N TRP A 208 -8.60 8.34 13.54
CA TRP A 208 -7.62 7.77 12.62
C TRP A 208 -7.01 6.50 13.19
N ALA A 209 -6.68 5.57 12.31
CA ALA A 209 -5.95 4.35 12.62
C ALA A 209 -4.69 4.28 11.76
N VAL A 210 -3.67 3.61 12.29
CA VAL A 210 -2.41 3.32 11.61
C VAL A 210 -2.15 1.82 11.67
N GLY A 211 -1.76 1.25 10.54
CA GLY A 211 -1.36 -0.14 10.40
C GLY A 211 0.16 -0.31 10.52
N TYR A 212 0.60 -1.37 11.19
CA TYR A 212 1.99 -1.80 11.20
C TYR A 212 2.09 -3.30 10.92
N ASP A 213 3.12 -3.69 10.17
CA ASP A 213 3.54 -5.07 10.04
C ASP A 213 4.75 -5.33 10.94
N TYR A 214 4.77 -6.50 11.55
CA TYR A 214 5.83 -6.97 12.44
C TYR A 214 6.49 -8.23 11.87
N ARG A 215 7.80 -8.13 11.64
CA ARG A 215 8.69 -9.23 11.20
C ARG A 215 10.00 -9.19 11.98
N GLY A 216 9.92 -9.24 13.31
CA GLY A 216 11.06 -8.96 14.21
C GLY A 216 11.31 -7.47 14.46
N GLY A 217 10.66 -6.61 13.68
CA GLY A 217 10.57 -5.17 13.89
C GLY A 217 9.28 -4.66 13.25
N PHE A 218 8.80 -3.49 13.69
CA PHE A 218 7.55 -2.90 13.22
C PHE A 218 7.80 -1.88 12.11
N GLN A 219 7.19 -2.10 10.96
CA GLN A 219 7.19 -1.20 9.80
C GLN A 219 5.75 -0.76 9.51
N PRO A 220 5.52 0.44 8.95
CA PRO A 220 4.19 0.82 8.50
C PRO A 220 3.65 -0.22 7.51
N ALA A 221 2.39 -0.61 7.67
CA ALA A 221 1.74 -1.55 6.74
C ALA A 221 1.64 -0.91 5.35
N PRO A 222 1.71 -1.70 4.26
CA PRO A 222 1.52 -1.19 2.90
C PRO A 222 0.17 -0.47 2.74
N GLY A 223 0.16 0.64 1.99
CA GLY A 223 -1.03 1.44 1.74
C GLY A 223 -1.05 2.77 2.50
N PRO A 224 -2.23 3.40 2.66
CA PRO A 224 -2.33 4.67 3.36
C PRO A 224 -1.83 4.53 4.81
N VAL A 225 -0.81 5.33 5.17
CA VAL A 225 -0.23 5.34 6.52
C VAL A 225 -1.30 5.69 7.58
N LEU A 226 -2.32 6.45 7.18
CA LEU A 226 -3.47 6.81 7.99
C LEU A 226 -4.75 6.35 7.29
N SER A 227 -5.60 5.66 8.02
CA SER A 227 -6.94 5.27 7.58
C SER A 227 -8.01 5.77 8.55
N THR A 228 -9.22 6.01 8.06
CA THR A 228 -10.36 6.32 8.93
C THR A 228 -10.60 5.18 9.92
N ARG A 229 -10.66 5.50 11.22
CA ARG A 229 -11.01 4.57 12.29
C ARG A 229 -12.51 4.61 12.51
N GLU A 230 -13.12 3.43 12.68
CA GLU A 230 -14.53 3.33 13.03
C GLU A 230 -14.79 4.02 14.37
N ARG A 231 -15.86 4.82 14.43
CA ARG A 231 -16.15 5.69 15.57
C ARG A 231 -16.27 4.92 16.88
N ASP A 232 -16.89 3.75 16.82
CA ASP A 232 -17.24 2.95 17.99
C ASP A 232 -16.29 1.76 18.17
N ARG A 233 -15.13 1.77 17.49
CA ARG A 233 -14.13 0.70 17.60
C ARG A 233 -13.61 0.63 19.03
N VAL A 234 -13.83 -0.51 19.68
CA VAL A 234 -13.33 -0.79 21.02
C VAL A 234 -11.93 -1.39 20.91
N PRO A 235 -10.90 -0.78 21.52
CA PRO A 235 -9.57 -1.35 21.49
C PRO A 235 -9.45 -2.53 22.46
N VAL A 236 -8.54 -3.45 22.15
CA VAL A 236 -8.14 -4.59 22.96
C VAL A 236 -6.82 -4.27 23.67
N ASP A 237 -6.76 -4.53 24.97
CA ASP A 237 -5.49 -4.54 25.69
C ASP A 237 -4.87 -5.94 25.67
N LEU A 238 -3.77 -6.10 24.92
CA LEU A 238 -3.01 -7.34 24.82
C LEU A 238 -2.41 -7.79 26.15
N ALA A 239 -2.31 -6.93 27.16
CA ALA A 239 -1.88 -7.33 28.50
C ALA A 239 -2.93 -8.20 29.22
N THR A 240 -4.21 -8.10 28.83
CA THR A 240 -5.31 -8.89 29.41
C THR A 240 -5.53 -10.22 28.71
N VAL A 241 -4.85 -10.45 27.59
CA VAL A 241 -5.00 -11.64 26.76
C VAL A 241 -4.08 -12.76 27.27
N ASP A 242 -4.66 -13.94 27.45
CA ASP A 242 -3.95 -15.18 27.77
C ASP A 242 -3.47 -15.87 26.49
N PHE A 243 -2.28 -15.48 26.02
CA PHE A 243 -1.65 -16.09 24.85
C PHE A 243 -1.24 -17.55 25.06
N GLU A 244 -1.01 -17.98 26.31
CA GLU A 244 -0.67 -19.37 26.59
C GLU A 244 -1.90 -20.26 26.34
N ALA A 245 -3.06 -19.84 26.84
CA ALA A 245 -4.31 -20.57 26.64
C ALA A 245 -4.75 -20.54 25.16
N ILE A 246 -4.66 -19.39 24.49
CA ILE A 246 -4.94 -19.30 23.04
C ILE A 246 -3.96 -20.17 22.24
N GLY A 247 -2.68 -20.18 22.58
CA GLY A 247 -1.69 -21.03 21.92
C GLY A 247 -1.95 -22.53 22.08
N LYS A 248 -2.48 -22.97 23.23
CA LYS A 248 -2.94 -24.36 23.44
C LYS A 248 -4.14 -24.69 22.54
N VAL A 249 -5.09 -23.77 22.40
CA VAL A 249 -6.20 -23.94 21.45
C VAL A 249 -5.68 -23.99 20.01
N ALA A 250 -4.75 -23.10 19.64
CA ALA A 250 -4.15 -23.10 18.31
C ALA A 250 -3.46 -24.44 17.98
N ALA A 251 -2.72 -25.01 18.92
CA ALA A 251 -2.07 -26.31 18.74
C ALA A 251 -3.06 -27.47 18.52
N THR A 252 -4.27 -27.38 19.07
CA THR A 252 -5.31 -28.43 18.96
C THR A 252 -6.32 -28.14 17.84
N ALA A 253 -6.37 -26.91 17.33
CA ALA A 253 -7.35 -26.45 16.35
C ALA A 253 -7.40 -27.31 15.06
N PRO A 254 -6.28 -27.78 14.48
CA PRO A 254 -6.34 -28.63 13.29
C PRO A 254 -7.13 -29.93 13.48
N VAL A 255 -7.00 -30.54 14.67
CA VAL A 255 -7.72 -31.76 15.02
C VAL A 255 -9.20 -31.44 15.30
N THR A 256 -9.46 -30.39 16.07
CA THR A 256 -10.81 -29.98 16.47
C THR A 256 -11.68 -29.55 15.28
N THR A 257 -11.09 -28.87 14.29
CA THR A 257 -11.78 -28.42 13.07
C THR A 257 -11.96 -29.52 12.03
N LYS A 258 -11.33 -30.69 12.22
CA LYS A 258 -11.35 -31.84 11.28
C LYS A 258 -10.85 -31.49 9.87
N VAL A 259 -10.05 -30.44 9.71
CA VAL A 259 -9.45 -30.08 8.42
C VAL A 259 -8.33 -31.09 8.11
N PRO A 260 -8.41 -31.88 7.03
CA PRO A 260 -7.38 -32.84 6.69
C PRO A 260 -6.04 -32.14 6.42
N GLN A 261 -4.97 -32.56 7.11
CA GLN A 261 -3.65 -31.90 7.03
C GLN A 261 -3.75 -30.38 7.27
N GLY A 262 -4.69 -29.94 8.11
CA GLY A 262 -4.86 -28.55 8.46
C GLY A 262 -3.66 -28.01 9.24
N VAL A 263 -3.26 -26.79 8.93
CA VAL A 263 -2.29 -26.00 9.70
C VAL A 263 -2.95 -24.70 10.13
N VAL A 264 -2.52 -24.16 11.27
CA VAL A 264 -2.98 -22.84 11.72
C VAL A 264 -2.39 -21.79 10.80
N SER A 265 -3.24 -21.14 10.02
CA SER A 265 -2.80 -20.11 9.06
C SER A 265 -2.71 -18.74 9.71
N THR A 266 -3.66 -18.44 10.61
CA THR A 266 -3.79 -17.13 11.23
C THR A 266 -4.41 -17.26 12.62
N VAL A 267 -3.94 -16.45 13.56
CA VAL A 267 -4.63 -16.17 14.82
C VAL A 267 -4.94 -14.67 14.84
N SER A 268 -6.19 -14.26 14.88
CA SER A 268 -6.56 -12.84 15.02
C SER A 268 -7.10 -12.55 16.41
N ILE A 269 -6.95 -11.31 16.86
CA ILE A 269 -7.55 -10.80 18.09
C ILE A 269 -8.10 -9.42 17.81
N ASP A 270 -9.40 -9.27 18.00
CA ASP A 270 -10.14 -8.05 17.76
C ASP A 270 -11.43 -8.03 18.59
N VAL A 271 -12.15 -6.91 18.51
CA VAL A 271 -13.52 -6.81 19.00
C VAL A 271 -14.42 -6.82 17.77
N PRO A 272 -15.14 -7.92 17.49
CA PRO A 272 -16.05 -7.96 16.35
C PRO A 272 -17.15 -6.91 16.50
N ASP A 273 -17.54 -6.27 15.41
CA ASP A 273 -18.61 -5.25 15.45
C ASP A 273 -20.01 -5.88 15.42
N SER A 274 -20.10 -7.18 15.10
CA SER A 274 -21.38 -7.89 14.97
C SER A 274 -21.27 -9.38 15.31
N GLY A 275 -22.41 -10.07 15.34
CA GLY A 275 -22.51 -11.50 15.66
C GLY A 275 -22.67 -11.79 17.16
N SER A 276 -22.65 -13.07 17.52
CA SER A 276 -22.89 -13.54 18.90
C SER A 276 -21.88 -12.99 19.92
N PHE A 277 -20.76 -12.46 19.44
CA PHE A 277 -19.67 -11.92 20.24
C PHE A 277 -19.36 -10.47 19.84
N GLY A 278 -20.32 -9.77 19.25
CA GLY A 278 -20.17 -8.34 18.94
C GLY A 278 -19.90 -7.54 20.22
N GLY A 279 -18.92 -6.63 20.16
CA GLY A 279 -18.60 -5.71 21.26
C GLY A 279 -17.79 -6.33 22.41
N ARG A 280 -17.33 -7.58 22.30
CA ARG A 280 -16.39 -8.18 23.26
C ARG A 280 -15.13 -8.69 22.55
N PRO A 281 -13.95 -8.65 23.20
CA PRO A 281 -12.73 -9.13 22.57
C PRO A 281 -12.76 -10.65 22.41
N VAL A 282 -12.38 -11.12 21.23
CA VAL A 282 -12.35 -12.53 20.85
C VAL A 282 -11.05 -12.80 20.10
N ALA A 283 -10.50 -14.00 20.28
CA ALA A 283 -9.44 -14.52 19.45
C ALA A 283 -10.03 -15.54 18.46
N GLU A 284 -9.65 -15.47 17.18
CA GLU A 284 -10.07 -16.44 16.17
C GLU A 284 -8.86 -17.17 15.60
N VAL A 285 -8.86 -18.49 15.75
CA VAL A 285 -7.83 -19.37 15.21
C VAL A 285 -8.33 -19.96 13.90
N ASN A 286 -7.68 -19.63 12.80
CA ASN A 286 -8.01 -20.11 11.47
C ASN A 286 -7.10 -21.28 11.08
N VAL A 287 -7.71 -22.35 10.60
CA VAL A 287 -7.04 -23.56 10.11
C VAL A 287 -7.32 -23.70 8.61
N ARG A 288 -6.27 -23.95 7.83
CA ARG A 288 -6.37 -24.17 6.38
C ARG A 288 -5.47 -25.29 5.92
N ASN A 289 -5.80 -25.91 4.79
CA ASN A 289 -4.90 -26.82 4.07
C ASN A 289 -4.63 -26.35 2.63
N GLU A 290 -3.74 -27.07 1.94
CA GLU A 290 -3.38 -26.79 0.53
C GLU A 290 -4.56 -26.88 -0.44
N ARG A 291 -5.61 -27.63 -0.07
CA ARG A 291 -6.84 -27.77 -0.87
C ARG A 291 -7.84 -26.66 -0.61
N SER A 292 -7.43 -25.60 0.11
CA SER A 292 -8.29 -24.47 0.50
C SER A 292 -9.49 -24.86 1.38
N GLN A 293 -9.48 -26.07 1.96
CA GLN A 293 -10.45 -26.43 2.99
C GLN A 293 -10.10 -25.63 4.25
N TYR A 294 -11.11 -25.11 4.92
CA TYR A 294 -10.93 -24.22 6.06
C TYR A 294 -11.84 -24.60 7.22
N GLY A 295 -11.38 -24.32 8.42
CA GLY A 295 -12.15 -24.34 9.65
C GLY A 295 -11.60 -23.30 10.61
N ASP A 296 -12.37 -22.95 11.64
CA ASP A 296 -11.94 -21.96 12.61
C ASP A 296 -12.46 -22.28 14.01
N VAL A 297 -11.74 -21.75 15.00
CA VAL A 297 -12.10 -21.85 16.41
C VAL A 297 -12.09 -20.44 16.98
N GLN A 298 -13.24 -19.99 17.47
CA GLN A 298 -13.36 -18.74 18.21
C GLN A 298 -13.18 -19.00 19.70
N VAL A 299 -12.37 -18.17 20.33
CA VAL A 299 -11.86 -18.34 21.68
C VAL A 299 -12.01 -17.03 22.43
N SER A 300 -12.35 -17.08 23.72
CA SER A 300 -12.28 -15.89 24.57
C SER A 300 -10.83 -15.44 24.76
N ILE A 301 -10.63 -14.21 25.23
CA ILE A 301 -9.28 -13.71 25.60
C ILE A 301 -8.63 -14.51 26.74
N THR A 302 -9.39 -15.34 27.46
CA THR A 302 -8.89 -16.23 28.53
C THR A 302 -8.66 -17.66 28.04
N GLY A 303 -8.84 -17.94 26.75
CA GLY A 303 -8.62 -19.25 26.16
C GLY A 303 -9.81 -20.23 26.20
N GLU A 304 -11.01 -19.77 26.57
CA GLU A 304 -12.22 -20.62 26.54
C GLU A 304 -12.72 -20.74 25.09
N VAL A 305 -12.94 -21.98 24.62
CA VAL A 305 -13.49 -22.21 23.28
C VAL A 305 -14.97 -21.81 23.24
N LEU A 306 -15.27 -20.79 22.44
CA LEU A 306 -16.62 -20.22 22.31
C LEU A 306 -17.41 -20.88 21.17
N LYS A 307 -16.73 -21.16 20.06
CA LYS A 307 -17.35 -21.71 18.85
C LYS A 307 -16.31 -22.45 18.02
N VAL A 308 -16.72 -23.57 17.43
CA VAL A 308 -15.92 -24.32 16.46
C VAL A 308 -16.69 -24.38 15.15
N ARG A 309 -16.04 -24.02 14.06
CA ARG A 309 -16.51 -24.27 12.70
C ARG A 309 -15.62 -25.35 12.09
N GLU A 310 -16.22 -26.51 11.85
CA GLU A 310 -15.56 -27.64 11.20
C GLU A 310 -15.39 -27.39 9.70
N VAL A 311 -14.53 -28.21 9.10
CA VAL A 311 -14.14 -28.14 7.69
C VAL A 311 -15.35 -27.97 6.74
N ARG A 312 -15.25 -26.99 5.85
CA ARG A 312 -16.17 -26.79 4.72
C ARG A 312 -15.47 -26.96 3.37
#